data_AF-A0A502W7S0-F1
#
_entry.id   AF-A0A502W7S0-F1
#
_cell.length_a   1.000
_cell.length_b   1.000
_cell.length_c   1.000
_cell.angle_alpha   90.00
_cell.angle_beta   90.00
_cell.angle_gamma   90.00
#
_symmetry.space_group_name_H-M   'P 1'
#
loop_
_entity.id
_entity.type
_entity.pdbx_description
1 polymer ?
#
loop_
_entity_poly.entity_id
_entity_poly.type
_entity_poly.pdbx_seq_one_letter_code
_entity_poly.pdbx_strand_id
1 'polypeptide(L)'
;MAIEVEVAGSQKRKANRSKPVPVSDAMCRLDLMLKALESEIRGAIWAKATLEVGNTIVMADYHGQTFDGANCYNVLRNSTQTALILSLCKLFERPRGRQGKSEVTAFNRSDLASIPVFLHLLRQKRCRAKLVERASTGWDGNSLGMSKMWEGDCMAALHRCDDTARRLTSPLGRRAAAALGVFRDDHVAHLYAEPRVWNANRYNELFLLLDIASDLVSHACIAFRGCNLDFKEREEIWMGEAHAFWKPALAAATAADPYSI
;
A
#
# COMPACT_ATOMS: atom_id res chain seq x y z
N MET A 1 62.28 -27.85 -11.01
CA MET A 1 60.85 -28.24 -11.00
C MET A 1 60.02 -26.98 -11.07
N ALA A 2 59.54 -26.62 -12.26
CA ALA A 2 58.56 -25.54 -12.44
C ALA A 2 57.17 -26.16 -12.34
N ILE A 3 56.31 -25.60 -11.48
CA ILE A 3 54.92 -26.01 -11.34
C ILE A 3 54.11 -25.06 -12.22
N GLU A 4 53.60 -25.58 -13.34
CA GLU A 4 52.58 -24.91 -14.15
C GLU A 4 51.27 -24.87 -13.36
N VAL A 5 50.79 -23.67 -13.05
CA VAL A 5 49.46 -23.46 -12.49
C VAL A 5 48.54 -23.07 -13.66
N GLU A 6 47.82 -24.05 -14.20
CA GLU A 6 46.64 -23.79 -15.04
C GLU A 6 45.55 -23.12 -14.18
N VAL A 7 45.41 -21.80 -14.30
CA VAL A 7 44.24 -21.10 -13.77
C VAL A 7 43.11 -21.22 -14.79
N ALA A 8 42.23 -22.18 -14.50
CA ALA A 8 41.00 -22.46 -15.22
C ALA A 8 40.22 -21.18 -15.57
N GLY A 9 39.90 -21.04 -16.86
CA GLY A 9 39.06 -19.97 -17.38
C GLY A 9 37.69 -19.96 -16.71
N SER A 10 37.43 -18.89 -15.96
CA SER A 10 36.14 -18.63 -15.33
C SER A 10 35.08 -18.32 -16.39
N GLN A 11 34.41 -19.36 -16.90
CA GLN A 11 33.23 -19.22 -17.77
C GLN A 11 32.13 -18.45 -17.02
N LYS A 12 31.93 -17.19 -17.40
CA LYS A 12 30.76 -16.38 -17.00
C LYS A 12 29.49 -17.13 -17.39
N ARG A 13 28.81 -17.76 -16.42
CA ARG A 13 27.48 -18.35 -16.58
C ARG A 13 26.53 -17.28 -17.14
N LYS A 14 26.08 -17.42 -18.39
CA LYS A 14 25.05 -16.56 -18.98
C LYS A 14 23.79 -16.67 -18.13
N ALA A 15 23.43 -15.57 -17.45
CA ALA A 15 22.20 -15.49 -16.67
C ALA A 15 21.01 -15.79 -17.59
N ASN A 16 20.27 -16.85 -17.29
CA ASN A 16 19.08 -17.24 -18.02
C ASN A 16 18.07 -16.07 -17.96
N ARG A 17 17.82 -15.41 -19.09
CA ARG A 17 16.87 -14.30 -19.15
C ARG A 17 15.48 -14.83 -18.78
N SER A 18 14.85 -14.21 -17.78
CA SER A 18 13.52 -14.60 -17.32
C SER A 18 12.50 -14.46 -18.43
N LYS A 19 11.75 -15.52 -18.73
CA LYS A 19 10.65 -15.44 -19.69
C LYS A 19 9.58 -14.46 -19.19
N PRO A 20 9.10 -13.54 -20.04
CA PRO A 20 8.07 -12.60 -19.65
C PRO A 20 6.70 -13.30 -19.64
N VAL A 21 5.83 -12.98 -18.66
CA VAL A 21 4.49 -13.59 -18.48
C VAL A 21 3.63 -13.41 -19.75
N PRO A 22 2.76 -14.32 -20.19
CA PRO A 22 1.87 -14.04 -21.31
C PRO A 22 1.04 -12.77 -21.10
N VAL A 23 0.73 -12.02 -22.17
CA VAL A 23 0.07 -10.70 -22.03
C VAL A 23 -1.34 -10.85 -21.48
N SER A 24 -2.09 -11.85 -21.93
CA SER A 24 -3.42 -12.21 -21.40
C SER A 24 -3.38 -12.41 -19.88
N ASP A 25 -2.43 -13.22 -19.42
CA ASP A 25 -2.29 -13.60 -18.03
C ASP A 25 -1.84 -12.41 -17.18
N ALA A 26 -0.94 -11.59 -17.71
CA ALA A 26 -0.49 -10.37 -17.05
C ALA A 26 -1.63 -9.36 -16.89
N MET A 27 -2.46 -9.17 -17.91
CA MET A 27 -3.64 -8.29 -17.85
C MET A 27 -4.67 -8.82 -16.85
N CYS A 28 -5.00 -10.11 -16.91
CA CYS A 28 -5.90 -10.76 -15.95
C CYS A 28 -5.41 -10.59 -14.51
N ARG A 29 -4.11 -10.83 -14.26
CA ARG A 29 -3.50 -10.60 -12.95
C ARG A 29 -3.59 -9.14 -12.52
N LEU A 30 -3.27 -8.19 -13.41
CA LEU A 30 -3.35 -6.77 -13.09
C LEU A 30 -4.78 -6.36 -12.70
N ASP A 31 -5.81 -6.83 -13.40
CA ASP A 31 -7.21 -6.57 -13.09
C ASP A 31 -7.61 -7.13 -11.71
N LEU A 32 -7.18 -8.36 -11.38
CA LEU A 32 -7.43 -8.98 -10.07
C LEU A 32 -6.67 -8.27 -8.94
N MET A 33 -5.41 -7.94 -9.17
CA MET A 33 -4.58 -7.22 -8.22
C MET A 33 -5.16 -5.83 -7.93
N LEU A 34 -5.62 -5.11 -8.95
CA LEU A 34 -6.23 -3.79 -8.76
C LEU A 34 -7.45 -3.85 -7.82
N LYS A 35 -8.31 -4.86 -7.98
CA LYS A 35 -9.47 -5.09 -7.07
C LYS A 35 -9.02 -5.39 -5.63
N ALA A 36 -8.01 -6.24 -5.47
CA ALA A 36 -7.48 -6.59 -4.15
C ALA A 36 -6.83 -5.37 -3.46
N LEU A 37 -6.02 -4.60 -4.20
CA LEU A 37 -5.38 -3.37 -3.72
C LEU A 37 -6.43 -2.32 -3.34
N GLU A 38 -7.46 -2.12 -4.15
CA GLU A 38 -8.58 -1.23 -3.85
C GLU A 38 -9.26 -1.60 -2.52
N SER A 39 -9.57 -2.89 -2.33
CA SER A 39 -10.20 -3.39 -1.10
C SER A 39 -9.31 -3.17 0.13
N GLU A 40 -8.02 -3.47 0.04
CA GLU A 40 -7.10 -3.34 1.17
C GLU A 40 -6.84 -1.86 1.51
N ILE A 41 -6.75 -0.98 0.51
CA ILE A 41 -6.61 0.47 0.73
C ILE A 41 -7.84 1.04 1.44
N ARG A 42 -9.05 0.62 1.07
CA ARG A 42 -10.28 1.04 1.78
C ARG A 42 -10.21 0.72 3.27
N GLY A 43 -9.83 -0.51 3.63
CA GLY A 43 -9.65 -0.90 5.03
C GLY A 43 -8.57 -0.07 5.74
N ALA A 44 -7.46 0.21 5.07
CA ALA A 44 -6.38 1.02 5.62
C ALA A 44 -6.78 2.49 5.85
N ILE A 45 -7.53 3.11 4.94
CA ILE A 45 -8.03 4.48 5.10
C ILE A 45 -9.00 4.55 6.28
N TRP A 46 -9.90 3.58 6.43
CA TRP A 46 -10.80 3.56 7.57
C TRP A 46 -10.02 3.44 8.91
N ALA A 47 -8.98 2.62 8.95
CA ALA A 47 -8.10 2.54 10.12
C ALA A 47 -7.38 3.88 10.39
N LYS A 48 -6.87 4.55 9.34
CA LYS A 48 -6.27 5.90 9.44
C LYS A 48 -7.28 6.91 10.01
N ALA A 49 -8.46 7.04 9.42
CA ALA A 49 -9.50 7.96 9.85
C ALA A 49 -9.90 7.74 11.31
N THR A 50 -10.09 6.47 11.71
CA THR A 50 -10.39 6.09 13.09
C THR A 50 -9.29 6.53 14.07
N LEU A 51 -8.02 6.38 13.70
CA LEU A 51 -6.88 6.79 14.54
C LEU A 51 -6.75 8.32 14.62
N GLU A 52 -6.90 9.03 13.49
CA GLU A 52 -6.79 10.49 13.45
C GLU A 52 -7.87 11.16 14.29
N VAL A 53 -9.12 10.72 14.14
CA VAL A 53 -10.24 11.26 14.92
C VAL A 53 -10.10 10.93 16.40
N GLY A 54 -9.78 9.67 16.73
CA GLY A 54 -9.58 9.26 18.12
C GLY A 54 -8.44 10.01 18.80
N ASN A 55 -7.32 10.25 18.11
CA ASN A 55 -6.22 11.07 18.64
C ASN A 55 -6.64 12.54 18.76
N THR A 56 -7.37 13.09 17.79
CA THR A 56 -7.81 14.50 17.81
C THR A 56 -8.69 14.79 19.02
N ILE A 57 -9.69 13.94 19.29
CA ILE A 57 -10.58 14.09 20.45
C ILE A 57 -9.80 13.97 21.76
N VAL A 58 -8.95 12.95 21.90
CA VAL A 58 -8.17 12.75 23.12
C VAL A 58 -7.18 13.91 23.37
N MET A 59 -6.55 14.44 22.33
CA MET A 59 -5.61 15.56 22.47
C MET A 59 -6.32 16.90 22.71
N ALA A 60 -7.56 17.06 22.27
CA ALA A 60 -8.34 18.27 22.51
C ALA A 60 -9.00 18.29 23.90
N ASP A 61 -9.67 17.19 24.26
CA ASP A 61 -10.61 17.18 25.38
C ASP A 61 -10.05 16.46 26.63
N TYR A 62 -9.06 15.58 26.46
CA TYR A 62 -8.60 14.65 27.51
C TYR A 62 -7.07 14.65 27.70
N HIS A 63 -6.36 15.65 27.17
CA HIS A 63 -4.90 15.66 27.22
C HIS A 63 -4.37 15.74 28.65
N GLY A 64 -3.50 14.80 29.03
CA GLY A 64 -2.92 14.73 30.37
C GLY A 64 -3.89 14.27 31.47
N GLN A 65 -5.12 13.88 31.12
CA GLN A 65 -6.10 13.36 32.06
C GLN A 65 -6.04 11.82 32.13
N THR A 66 -6.11 11.28 33.35
CA THR A 66 -6.41 9.87 33.56
C THR A 66 -7.92 9.72 33.69
N PHE A 67 -8.53 8.90 32.84
CA PHE A 67 -9.96 8.61 32.91
C PHE A 67 -10.22 7.10 32.86
N ASP A 68 -11.31 6.67 33.48
CA ASP A 68 -11.75 5.27 33.43
C ASP A 68 -12.02 4.87 31.98
N GLY A 69 -11.38 3.80 31.52
CA GLY A 69 -11.42 3.38 30.12
C GLY A 69 -10.24 3.87 29.25
N ALA A 70 -9.28 4.63 29.78
CA ALA A 70 -8.05 4.97 29.05
C ALA A 70 -7.28 3.72 28.56
N ASN A 71 -7.29 2.65 29.35
CA ASN A 71 -6.72 1.36 28.95
C ASN A 71 -7.48 0.73 27.77
N CYS A 72 -8.82 0.80 27.77
CA CYS A 72 -9.65 0.31 26.67
C CYS A 72 -9.39 1.11 25.39
N TYR A 73 -9.34 2.44 25.49
CA TYR A 73 -8.95 3.31 24.38
C TYR A 73 -7.58 2.91 23.81
N ASN A 74 -6.58 2.73 24.68
CA ASN A 74 -5.24 2.32 24.25
C ASN A 74 -5.24 0.95 23.55
N VAL A 75 -6.02 -0.02 24.04
CA VAL A 75 -6.18 -1.32 23.38
C VAL A 75 -6.82 -1.19 22.01
N LEU A 76 -7.91 -0.43 21.88
CA LEU A 76 -8.58 -0.18 20.60
C LEU A 76 -7.66 0.52 19.61
N ARG A 77 -7.01 1.62 20.05
CA ARG A 77 -6.02 2.36 19.28
C ARG A 77 -4.88 1.47 18.78
N ASN A 78 -4.29 0.65 19.66
CA ASN A 78 -3.20 -0.26 19.29
C ASN A 78 -3.66 -1.36 18.33
N SER A 79 -4.89 -1.86 18.50
CA SER A 79 -5.48 -2.86 17.60
C SER A 79 -5.72 -2.29 16.20
N THR A 80 -6.32 -1.10 16.11
CA THR A 80 -6.53 -0.38 14.85
C THR A 80 -5.21 -0.03 14.18
N GLN A 81 -4.21 0.39 14.94
CA GLN A 81 -2.85 0.63 14.44
C GLN A 81 -2.22 -0.64 13.85
N THR A 82 -2.34 -1.77 14.55
CA THR A 82 -1.81 -3.06 14.08
C THR A 82 -2.49 -3.47 12.77
N ALA A 83 -3.82 -3.29 12.67
CA ALA A 83 -4.57 -3.54 11.45
C ALA A 83 -4.04 -2.69 10.27
N LEU A 84 -3.85 -1.38 10.48
CA LEU A 84 -3.27 -0.49 9.47
C LEU A 84 -1.87 -0.95 9.02
N ILE A 85 -1.00 -1.29 9.97
CA ILE A 85 0.35 -1.77 9.68
C ILE A 85 0.30 -3.05 8.84
N LEU A 86 -0.55 -4.01 9.20
CA LEU A 86 -0.72 -5.26 8.47
C LEU A 86 -1.19 -5.01 7.03
N SER A 87 -2.15 -4.11 6.83
CA SER A 87 -2.60 -3.71 5.49
C SER A 87 -1.46 -3.10 4.67
N LEU A 88 -0.70 -2.17 5.24
CA LEU A 88 0.46 -1.58 4.58
C LEU A 88 1.54 -2.63 4.27
N CYS A 89 1.79 -3.58 5.18
CA CYS A 89 2.73 -4.66 4.94
C CYS A 89 2.35 -5.49 3.71
N LYS A 90 1.08 -5.85 3.55
CA LYS A 90 0.58 -6.56 2.35
C LYS A 90 0.72 -5.70 1.09
N LEU A 91 0.29 -4.43 1.16
CA LEU A 91 0.33 -3.50 0.02
C LEU A 91 1.76 -3.28 -0.49
N PHE A 92 2.76 -3.28 0.39
CA PHE A 92 4.16 -3.04 0.04
C PHE A 92 5.04 -4.30 0.06
N GLU A 93 4.44 -5.49 0.15
CA GLU A 93 5.20 -6.72 0.19
C GLU A 93 5.99 -6.93 -1.11
N ARG A 94 7.26 -7.32 -0.96
CA ARG A 94 8.13 -7.65 -2.09
C ARG A 94 8.34 -9.16 -2.16
N PRO A 95 8.21 -9.77 -3.36
CA PRO A 95 8.46 -11.19 -3.52
C PRO A 95 9.93 -11.50 -3.21
N ARG A 96 10.15 -12.49 -2.35
CA ARG A 96 11.51 -12.95 -2.01
C ARG A 96 12.05 -13.83 -3.15
N GLY A 97 13.22 -13.48 -3.67
CA GLY A 97 13.93 -14.32 -4.64
C GLY A 97 14.39 -15.63 -4.00
N ARG A 98 14.26 -16.75 -4.72
CA ARG A 98 14.97 -17.99 -4.35
C ARG A 98 16.42 -17.89 -4.80
N GLN A 99 17.34 -18.49 -4.05
CA GLN A 99 18.76 -18.55 -4.42
C GLN A 99 18.92 -19.01 -5.89
N GLY A 100 19.75 -18.28 -6.65
CA GLY A 100 20.01 -18.55 -8.06
C GLY A 100 18.93 -18.08 -9.05
N LYS A 101 17.85 -17.43 -8.62
CA LYS A 101 16.84 -16.82 -9.51
C LYS A 101 16.95 -15.30 -9.50
N SER A 102 16.75 -14.68 -10.66
CA SER A 102 16.72 -13.21 -10.78
C SER A 102 15.50 -12.61 -10.08
N GLU A 103 15.62 -11.38 -9.60
CA GLU A 103 14.52 -10.61 -9.02
C GLU A 103 13.33 -10.53 -9.97
N VAL A 104 13.56 -10.24 -11.25
CA VAL A 104 12.52 -10.22 -12.30
C VAL A 104 11.75 -11.54 -12.37
N THR A 105 12.42 -12.68 -12.15
CA THR A 105 11.75 -13.99 -12.11
C THR A 105 10.84 -14.12 -10.88
N ALA A 106 11.27 -13.59 -9.73
CA ALA A 106 10.46 -13.59 -8.52
C ALA A 106 9.19 -12.77 -8.71
N PHE A 107 9.32 -11.56 -9.27
CA PHE A 107 8.18 -10.71 -9.60
C PHE A 107 7.22 -11.33 -10.63
N ASN A 108 7.74 -11.88 -11.73
CA ASN A 108 6.90 -12.49 -12.77
C ASN A 108 6.14 -13.72 -12.27
N ARG A 109 6.66 -14.45 -11.28
CA ARG A 109 6.04 -15.67 -10.74
C ARG A 109 5.22 -15.46 -9.48
N SER A 110 5.33 -14.28 -8.87
CA SER A 110 4.61 -13.96 -7.64
C SER A 110 3.10 -14.01 -7.85
N ASP A 111 2.41 -14.47 -6.82
CA ASP A 111 0.97 -14.46 -6.60
C ASP A 111 0.52 -13.32 -5.65
N LEU A 112 1.47 -12.51 -5.17
CA LEU A 112 1.20 -11.39 -4.28
C LEU A 112 0.45 -10.29 -5.02
N ALA A 113 -0.64 -9.80 -4.42
CA ALA A 113 -1.34 -8.60 -4.86
C ALA A 113 -0.78 -7.36 -4.13
N SER A 114 0.46 -7.00 -4.44
CA SER A 114 1.15 -5.84 -3.85
C SER A 114 1.53 -4.79 -4.89
N ILE A 115 1.71 -3.54 -4.43
CA ILE A 115 2.10 -2.39 -5.26
C ILE A 115 3.40 -2.65 -6.03
N PRO A 116 4.48 -3.20 -5.43
CA PRO A 116 5.69 -3.52 -6.17
C PRO A 116 5.45 -4.48 -7.34
N VAL A 117 4.66 -5.54 -7.13
CA VAL A 117 4.34 -6.51 -8.18
C VAL A 117 3.45 -5.89 -9.24
N PHE A 118 2.49 -5.06 -8.83
CA PHE A 118 1.55 -4.40 -9.72
C PHE A 118 2.29 -3.44 -10.66
N LEU A 119 3.15 -2.59 -10.11
CA LEU A 119 3.99 -1.67 -10.87
C LEU A 119 4.94 -2.41 -11.83
N HIS A 120 5.53 -3.53 -11.39
CA HIS A 120 6.41 -4.33 -12.24
C HIS A 120 5.68 -4.85 -13.49
N LEU A 121 4.45 -5.36 -13.33
CA LEU A 121 3.63 -5.83 -14.44
C LEU A 121 3.11 -4.65 -15.30
N LEU A 122 2.63 -3.58 -14.66
CA LEU A 122 2.07 -2.40 -15.33
C LEU A 122 3.11 -1.66 -16.19
N ARG A 123 4.38 -1.67 -15.79
CA ARG A 123 5.48 -1.03 -16.54
C ARG A 123 5.90 -1.80 -17.79
N GLN A 124 5.38 -3.00 -18.01
CA GLN A 124 5.67 -3.75 -19.23
C GLN A 124 4.97 -3.08 -20.41
N LYS A 125 5.75 -2.69 -21.44
CA LYS A 125 5.26 -1.98 -22.63
C LYS A 125 4.01 -2.63 -23.25
N ARG A 126 3.99 -3.95 -23.31
CA ARG A 126 2.88 -4.76 -23.83
C ARG A 126 1.58 -4.66 -23.02
N CYS A 127 1.66 -4.54 -21.70
CA CYS A 127 0.50 -4.35 -20.84
C CYS A 127 -0.07 -2.94 -21.01
N ARG A 128 0.81 -1.92 -21.07
CA ARG A 128 0.39 -0.53 -21.35
C ARG A 128 -0.26 -0.40 -22.72
N ALA A 129 0.34 -1.01 -23.75
CA ALA A 129 -0.24 -1.01 -25.09
C ALA A 129 -1.66 -1.61 -25.09
N LYS A 130 -1.88 -2.72 -24.37
CA LYS A 130 -3.20 -3.33 -24.24
C LYS A 130 -4.20 -2.48 -23.44
N LEU A 131 -3.75 -1.72 -22.44
CA LEU A 131 -4.61 -0.79 -21.72
C LEU A 131 -5.05 0.39 -22.60
N VAL A 132 -4.12 0.94 -23.39
CA VAL A 132 -4.43 2.03 -24.34
C VAL A 132 -5.37 1.53 -25.45
N GLU A 133 -5.13 0.33 -25.99
CA GLU A 133 -6.04 -0.33 -26.95
C GLU A 133 -7.44 -0.55 -26.34
N ARG A 134 -7.53 -0.98 -25.07
CA ARG A 134 -8.80 -1.11 -24.36
C ARG A 134 -9.50 0.25 -24.20
N ALA A 135 -8.76 1.29 -23.85
CA ALA A 135 -9.31 2.64 -23.72
C ALA A 135 -9.81 3.19 -25.07
N SER A 136 -9.13 2.87 -26.18
CA SER A 136 -9.50 3.35 -27.51
C SER A 136 -10.80 2.76 -28.03
N THR A 137 -11.12 1.51 -27.65
CA THR A 137 -12.42 0.86 -27.94
C THR A 137 -13.51 1.21 -26.93
N GLY A 138 -13.14 1.96 -25.89
CA GLY A 138 -13.95 2.17 -24.70
C GLY A 138 -13.80 1.05 -23.69
N TRP A 139 -13.76 1.42 -22.41
CA TRP A 139 -13.64 0.48 -21.30
C TRP A 139 -14.78 -0.55 -21.25
N ASP A 140 -15.98 -0.16 -21.70
CA ASP A 140 -17.16 -1.03 -21.84
C ASP A 140 -17.43 -1.45 -23.30
N GLY A 141 -16.50 -1.17 -24.22
CA GLY A 141 -16.58 -1.57 -25.63
C GLY A 141 -17.60 -0.82 -26.48
N ASN A 142 -18.20 0.25 -25.97
CA ASN A 142 -19.37 0.87 -26.58
C ASN A 142 -19.22 2.39 -26.76
N SER A 143 -18.16 2.82 -27.45
CA SER A 143 -17.87 4.24 -27.61
C SER A 143 -17.73 4.72 -29.04
N LEU A 144 -18.74 5.46 -29.48
CA LEU A 144 -18.72 6.20 -30.72
C LEU A 144 -18.06 7.57 -30.47
N GLY A 145 -16.87 7.81 -31.03
CA GLY A 145 -16.34 9.15 -31.26
C GLY A 145 -15.33 9.73 -30.27
N MET A 146 -15.08 9.12 -29.10
CA MET A 146 -14.17 9.68 -28.06
C MET A 146 -12.82 8.95 -27.92
N SER A 147 -12.52 8.03 -28.84
CA SER A 147 -11.37 7.11 -28.78
C SER A 147 -10.03 7.80 -28.46
N LYS A 148 -9.69 8.89 -29.16
CA LYS A 148 -8.41 9.62 -28.94
C LYS A 148 -8.32 10.32 -27.59
N MET A 149 -9.44 10.83 -27.08
CA MET A 149 -9.46 11.49 -25.76
C MET A 149 -9.18 10.47 -24.66
N TRP A 150 -9.84 9.31 -24.74
CA TRP A 150 -9.71 8.24 -23.76
C TRP A 150 -8.35 7.55 -23.78
N GLU A 151 -7.76 7.38 -24.97
CA GLU A 151 -6.34 7.00 -25.08
C GLU A 151 -5.44 8.00 -24.35
N GLY A 152 -5.67 9.31 -24.55
CA GLY A 152 -4.95 10.38 -23.87
C GLY A 152 -5.08 10.31 -22.35
N ASP A 153 -6.30 10.13 -21.84
CA ASP A 153 -6.58 10.00 -20.40
C ASP A 153 -5.93 8.75 -19.80
N CYS A 154 -5.98 7.62 -20.50
CA CYS A 154 -5.33 6.38 -20.10
C CYS A 154 -3.81 6.56 -20.01
N MET A 155 -3.18 7.14 -21.04
CA MET A 155 -1.75 7.42 -21.05
C MET A 155 -1.35 8.38 -19.92
N ALA A 156 -2.10 9.46 -19.73
CA ALA A 156 -1.86 10.41 -18.65
C ALA A 156 -1.98 9.74 -17.28
N ALA A 157 -2.97 8.87 -17.09
CA ALA A 157 -3.13 8.10 -15.86
C ALA A 157 -1.94 7.14 -15.61
N LEU A 158 -1.47 6.44 -16.64
CA LEU A 158 -0.27 5.58 -16.55
C LEU A 158 0.99 6.38 -16.20
N HIS A 159 1.13 7.59 -16.75
CA HIS A 159 2.22 8.50 -16.38
C HIS A 159 2.11 8.94 -14.92
N ARG A 160 0.92 9.33 -14.45
CA ARG A 160 0.70 9.67 -13.04
C ARG A 160 0.98 8.51 -12.10
N CYS A 161 0.68 7.26 -12.49
CA CYS A 161 1.09 6.08 -11.72
C CYS A 161 2.61 5.99 -11.56
N ASP A 162 3.39 6.27 -12.61
CA ASP A 162 4.85 6.29 -12.53
C ASP A 162 5.35 7.45 -11.66
N ASP A 163 4.75 8.63 -11.76
CA ASP A 163 5.06 9.81 -10.94
C ASP A 163 4.84 9.52 -9.46
N THR A 164 3.68 8.96 -9.12
CA THR A 164 3.36 8.55 -7.75
C THR A 164 4.33 7.46 -7.26
N ALA A 165 4.67 6.49 -8.10
CA ALA A 165 5.65 5.47 -7.75
C ALA A 165 7.05 6.04 -7.49
N ARG A 166 7.44 7.17 -8.11
CA ARG A 166 8.71 7.85 -7.80
C ARG A 166 8.75 8.40 -6.37
N ARG A 167 7.60 8.74 -5.77
CA ARG A 167 7.52 9.16 -4.35
C ARG A 167 8.00 8.07 -3.40
N LEU A 168 7.81 6.79 -3.72
CA LEU A 168 8.34 5.66 -2.93
C LEU A 168 9.87 5.61 -2.92
N THR A 169 10.52 6.14 -3.97
CA THR A 169 11.98 6.18 -4.08
C THR A 169 12.61 7.43 -3.48
N SER A 170 11.79 8.42 -3.12
CA SER A 170 12.24 9.64 -2.44
C SER A 170 12.90 9.32 -1.09
N PRO A 171 13.71 10.22 -0.51
CA PRO A 171 14.24 10.03 0.84
C PRO A 171 13.17 9.74 1.89
N LEU A 172 12.03 10.43 1.81
CA LEU A 172 10.90 10.25 2.73
C LEU A 172 10.20 8.90 2.49
N GLY A 173 9.93 8.54 1.23
CA GLY A 173 9.32 7.25 0.88
C GLY A 173 10.19 6.06 1.29
N ARG A 174 11.52 6.14 1.10
CA ARG A 174 12.46 5.10 1.56
C ARG A 174 12.49 4.97 3.07
N ARG A 175 12.45 6.10 3.80
CA ARG A 175 12.38 6.11 5.26
C ARG A 175 11.09 5.45 5.74
N ALA A 176 9.96 5.81 5.15
CA ALA A 176 8.67 5.23 5.51
C ALA A 176 8.62 3.72 5.23
N ALA A 177 9.15 3.27 4.08
CA ALA A 177 9.25 1.84 3.78
C ALA A 177 10.16 1.09 4.77
N ALA A 178 11.26 1.71 5.20
CA ALA A 178 12.13 1.14 6.23
C ALA A 178 11.41 1.06 7.59
N ALA A 179 10.67 2.10 7.98
CA ALA A 179 9.86 2.10 9.19
C ALA A 179 8.80 1.00 9.18
N LEU A 180 8.10 0.81 8.05
CA LEU A 180 7.16 -0.30 7.86
C LEU A 180 7.83 -1.67 8.00
N GLY A 181 9.05 -1.83 7.48
CA GLY A 181 9.84 -3.05 7.65
C GLY A 181 10.15 -3.36 9.12
N VAL A 182 10.63 -2.34 9.86
CA VAL A 182 10.88 -2.45 11.31
C VAL A 182 9.61 -2.81 12.07
N PHE A 183 8.48 -2.18 11.74
CA PHE A 183 7.19 -2.53 12.33
C PHE A 183 6.79 -3.98 12.12
N ARG A 184 6.88 -4.46 10.88
CA ARG A 184 6.55 -5.84 10.55
C ARG A 184 7.41 -6.80 11.37
N ASP A 185 8.70 -6.53 11.45
CA ASP A 185 9.63 -7.42 12.13
C ASP A 185 9.39 -7.38 13.65
N ASP A 186 9.23 -6.18 14.24
CA ASP A 186 9.07 -5.99 15.68
C ASP A 186 7.69 -6.42 16.23
N HIS A 187 6.59 -6.26 15.46
CA HIS A 187 5.23 -6.42 15.99
C HIS A 187 4.43 -7.56 15.34
N VAL A 188 4.82 -8.01 14.15
CA VAL A 188 4.06 -9.02 13.40
C VAL A 188 4.84 -10.34 13.29
N ALA A 189 6.14 -10.28 13.04
CA ALA A 189 6.93 -11.46 12.73
C ALA A 189 7.64 -12.08 13.95
N HIS A 190 7.94 -11.31 15.00
CA HIS A 190 8.75 -11.77 16.14
C HIS A 190 8.03 -11.58 17.48
N LEU A 191 7.83 -12.70 18.19
CA LEU A 191 7.18 -12.74 19.52
C LEU A 191 8.14 -12.44 20.70
N TYR A 192 9.46 -12.53 20.48
CA TYR A 192 10.48 -12.38 21.54
C TYR A 192 11.18 -11.00 21.52
N ALA A 193 10.79 -10.11 20.60
CA ALA A 193 11.35 -8.77 20.57
C ALA A 193 10.71 -7.91 21.67
N GLU A 194 11.52 -7.24 22.49
CA GLU A 194 11.00 -6.23 23.42
C GLU A 194 10.24 -5.15 22.62
N PRO A 195 8.97 -4.86 22.96
CA PRO A 195 8.20 -3.85 22.25
C PRO A 195 8.87 -2.49 22.41
N ARG A 196 9.42 -1.94 21.32
CA ARG A 196 9.99 -0.59 21.33
C ARG A 196 8.86 0.44 21.54
N VAL A 197 9.04 1.33 22.52
CA VAL A 197 8.09 2.43 22.79
C VAL A 197 8.01 3.32 21.56
N TRP A 198 6.79 3.48 21.03
CA TRP A 198 6.55 4.16 19.77
C TRP A 198 6.33 5.66 19.95
N ASN A 199 6.95 6.47 19.10
CA ASN A 199 6.78 7.93 19.10
C ASN A 199 5.85 8.39 17.96
N ALA A 200 5.10 9.46 18.22
CA ALA A 200 4.07 9.99 17.31
C ALA A 200 4.57 10.29 15.88
N ASN A 201 5.84 10.66 15.72
CA ASN A 201 6.42 11.04 14.43
C ASN A 201 6.44 9.92 13.38
N ARG A 202 6.38 8.66 13.78
CA ARG A 202 6.40 7.55 12.82
C ARG A 202 5.01 7.16 12.28
N TYR A 203 3.91 7.74 12.78
CA TYR A 203 2.57 7.57 12.16
C TYR A 203 2.47 8.30 10.83
N ASN A 204 3.09 9.48 10.73
CA ASN A 204 3.13 10.26 9.49
C ASN A 204 3.80 9.48 8.34
N GLU A 205 4.74 8.59 8.67
CA GLU A 205 5.39 7.72 7.69
C GLU A 205 4.45 6.63 7.16
N LEU A 206 3.62 6.04 8.02
CA LEU A 206 2.60 5.07 7.61
C LEU A 206 1.49 5.73 6.77
N PHE A 207 1.03 6.91 7.18
CA PHE A 207 0.01 7.67 6.44
C PHE A 207 0.52 8.10 5.07
N LEU A 208 1.78 8.54 4.97
CA LEU A 208 2.41 8.83 3.69
C LEU A 208 2.38 7.62 2.75
N LEU A 209 2.69 6.42 3.24
CA LEU A 209 2.65 5.20 2.42
C LEU A 209 1.23 4.89 1.95
N LEU A 210 0.24 5.09 2.82
CA LEU A 210 -1.16 4.92 2.45
C LEU A 210 -1.57 5.94 1.37
N ASP A 211 -1.24 7.22 1.54
CA ASP A 211 -1.57 8.26 0.56
C ASP A 211 -0.95 7.95 -0.81
N ILE A 212 0.31 7.51 -0.84
CA ILE A 212 0.97 7.07 -2.07
C ILE A 212 0.26 5.86 -2.70
N ALA A 213 -0.18 4.89 -1.89
CA ALA A 213 -0.91 3.73 -2.35
C ALA A 213 -2.28 4.12 -2.95
N SER A 214 -3.02 4.97 -2.25
CA SER A 214 -4.32 5.50 -2.68
C SER A 214 -4.21 6.22 -4.01
N ASP A 215 -3.30 7.20 -4.13
CA ASP A 215 -3.09 7.96 -5.37
C ASP A 215 -2.73 7.04 -6.55
N LEU A 216 -1.87 6.04 -6.31
CA LEU A 216 -1.45 5.10 -7.33
C LEU A 216 -2.62 4.25 -7.82
N VAL A 217 -3.46 3.74 -6.91
CA VAL A 217 -4.62 2.93 -7.26
C VAL A 217 -5.72 3.77 -7.91
N SER A 218 -5.94 5.02 -7.48
CA SER A 218 -6.87 5.94 -8.15
C SER A 218 -6.46 6.20 -9.60
N HIS A 219 -5.18 6.47 -9.86
CA HIS A 219 -4.68 6.62 -11.23
C HIS A 219 -4.77 5.32 -12.03
N ALA A 220 -4.49 4.17 -11.40
CA ALA A 220 -4.66 2.88 -12.06
C ALA A 220 -6.13 2.62 -12.42
N CYS A 221 -7.10 2.94 -11.57
CA CYS A 221 -8.52 2.80 -11.85
C CYS A 221 -8.94 3.58 -13.12
N ILE A 222 -8.41 4.79 -13.32
CA ILE A 222 -8.66 5.56 -14.55
C ILE A 222 -8.11 4.80 -15.75
N ALA A 223 -6.87 4.30 -15.69
CA ALA A 223 -6.26 3.57 -16.81
C ALA A 223 -7.01 2.26 -17.14
N PHE A 224 -7.51 1.55 -16.13
CA PHE A 224 -8.11 0.22 -16.28
C PHE A 224 -9.61 0.23 -16.54
N ARG A 225 -10.34 1.24 -16.04
CA ARG A 225 -11.81 1.29 -16.03
C ARG A 225 -12.38 2.63 -16.47
N GLY A 226 -11.54 3.65 -16.71
CA GLY A 226 -12.00 5.00 -17.05
C GLY A 226 -12.67 5.75 -15.90
N CYS A 227 -12.67 5.19 -14.68
CA CYS A 227 -13.29 5.80 -13.51
C CYS A 227 -12.26 6.40 -12.56
N ASN A 228 -12.56 7.59 -12.04
CA ASN A 228 -11.80 8.18 -10.95
C ASN A 228 -12.31 7.59 -9.63
N LEU A 229 -11.44 6.88 -8.91
CA LEU A 229 -11.75 6.41 -7.57
C LEU A 229 -11.24 7.45 -6.56
N ASP A 230 -12.16 8.20 -5.95
CA ASP A 230 -11.80 9.21 -4.97
C ASP A 230 -11.73 8.61 -3.56
N PHE A 231 -10.51 8.32 -3.12
CA PHE A 231 -10.25 7.84 -1.78
C PHE A 231 -10.34 8.94 -0.72
N LYS A 232 -10.21 10.21 -1.08
CA LYS A 232 -10.30 11.33 -0.14
C LYS A 232 -11.74 11.57 0.30
N GLU A 233 -12.68 11.52 -0.65
CA GLU A 233 -14.11 11.58 -0.32
C GLU A 233 -14.49 10.44 0.66
N ARG A 234 -13.95 9.24 0.45
CA ARG A 234 -14.16 8.11 1.36
C ARG A 234 -13.55 8.33 2.75
N GLU A 235 -12.36 8.91 2.80
CA GLU A 235 -11.70 9.29 4.05
C GLU A 235 -12.55 10.27 4.85
N GLU A 236 -13.09 11.32 4.22
CA GLU A 236 -13.96 12.30 4.86
C GLU A 236 -15.22 11.66 5.47
N ILE A 237 -15.88 10.77 4.72
CA ILE A 237 -17.05 10.02 5.20
C ILE A 237 -16.69 9.20 6.45
N TRP A 238 -15.57 8.46 6.40
CA TRP A 238 -15.14 7.62 7.53
C TRP A 238 -14.63 8.42 8.72
N MET A 239 -14.08 9.61 8.52
CA MET A 239 -13.79 10.53 9.62
C MET A 239 -15.09 10.96 10.33
N GLY A 240 -16.16 11.21 9.57
CA GLY A 240 -17.49 11.49 10.13
C GLY A 240 -18.03 10.33 10.98
N GLU A 241 -17.95 9.10 10.46
CA GLU A 241 -18.36 7.88 11.18
C GLU A 241 -17.49 7.64 12.43
N ALA A 242 -16.16 7.78 12.31
CA ALA A 242 -15.25 7.65 13.44
C ALA A 242 -15.52 8.69 14.52
N HIS A 243 -15.89 9.91 14.15
CA HIS A 243 -16.24 10.96 15.10
C HIS A 243 -17.56 10.63 15.82
N ALA A 244 -18.56 10.15 15.09
CA ALA A 244 -19.83 9.71 15.65
C ALA A 244 -19.66 8.53 16.63
N PHE A 245 -18.65 7.68 16.44
CA PHE A 245 -18.31 6.62 17.39
C PHE A 245 -17.50 7.13 18.59
N TRP A 246 -16.36 7.78 18.35
CA TRP A 246 -15.40 8.12 19.41
C TRP A 246 -15.94 9.11 20.42
N LYS A 247 -16.68 10.12 19.96
CA LYS A 247 -17.20 11.18 20.83
C LYS A 247 -18.08 10.64 21.96
N PRO A 248 -19.16 9.87 21.70
CA PRO A 248 -19.95 9.29 22.78
C PRO A 248 -19.20 8.18 23.54
N ALA A 249 -18.36 7.39 22.88
CA ALA A 249 -17.62 6.31 23.55
C ALA A 249 -16.65 6.84 24.62
N LEU A 250 -15.91 7.91 24.31
CA LEU A 250 -14.98 8.54 25.25
C LEU A 250 -15.73 9.30 26.35
N ALA A 251 -16.81 10.02 26.01
CA ALA A 251 -17.65 10.69 27.00
C ALA A 251 -18.22 9.69 28.03
N ALA A 252 -18.74 8.55 27.57
CA ALA A 252 -19.26 7.50 28.44
C ALA A 252 -18.17 6.89 29.34
N ALA A 253 -16.99 6.66 28.79
CA ALA A 253 -15.84 6.15 29.55
C ALA A 253 -15.47 7.13 30.69
N THR A 254 -15.47 8.43 30.42
CA THR A 254 -15.16 9.45 31.45
C THR A 254 -16.26 9.67 32.48
N ALA A 255 -17.53 9.47 32.12
CA ALA A 255 -18.65 9.64 33.04
C ALA A 255 -18.84 8.46 34.01
N ALA A 256 -18.19 7.33 33.74
CA ALA A 256 -18.30 6.11 34.55
C ALA A 256 -17.43 6.13 35.83
N ASP A 257 -16.76 7.25 36.14
CA ASP A 257 -15.90 7.40 37.32
C ASP A 257 -16.67 7.10 38.63
N PRO A 258 -16.38 6.00 39.33
CA PRO A 258 -17.08 5.60 40.55
C PRO A 258 -16.68 6.45 41.77
N TYR A 259 -15.76 7.41 41.62
CA TYR A 259 -15.31 8.29 42.71
C TYR A 259 -15.84 9.73 42.63
N SER A 260 -16.81 10.01 41.76
CA SER A 260 -17.60 11.25 41.86
C SER A 260 -18.68 11.13 42.96
N ILE A 261 -18.23 11.19 44.23
CA ILE A 261 -19.05 11.58 45.40
C ILE A 261 -18.42 12.83 46.01
#